data_AF-A0A259RT01-F1
#
_entry.id   AF-A0A259RT01-F1
#
_cell.length_a   1.000
_cell.length_b   1.000
_cell.length_c   1.000
_cell.angle_alpha   90.00
_cell.angle_beta   90.00
_cell.angle_gamma   90.00
#
_symmetry.space_group_name_H-M   'P 1'
#
loop_
_entity.id
_entity.type
_entity.pdbx_description
1 polymer ?
#
loop_
_entity_poly.entity_id
_entity_poly.type
_entity_poly.pdbx_seq_one_letter_code
_entity_poly.pdbx_strand_id
1 'polypeptide(L)'
;MHDDDKNAYLLGFASTQQKIPEREEALPIDPDRAQIPLTGLMVDAGTDLSGTMAADRRVRILPLTIQWPGRTLLDKGTAEVRTVSRQLSHERIRSAEVSAPSVEALSYRMHPHLALNFDRLLLLATHPALVEASRSVEQMFKDHQDEITHLRRERHLRPDYALEVINTRSLLSGPALQARLLLNSPEMRMGDIPGLRRLAQTLADQTEVWLAPGHPADVAFTLGRLEHPDLSPWVQACSTRLTQIMHRYPVLSCKAGAFGLEARTSKWKSAASRVIDAAAQAIWTNALAAPVIQLSFDGSIRELRDWPEMQALKKMAAENEVKLHVTHMSLGGRVWASAQSLSLAMLRKPAG
;
A
#
# COMPACT_ATOMS: atom_id res chain seq x y z
N MET A 1 41.01 -8.62 -29.45
CA MET A 1 41.25 -7.49 -28.54
C MET A 1 40.11 -6.50 -28.76
N HIS A 2 39.00 -6.76 -28.10
CA HIS A 2 37.75 -6.02 -28.21
C HIS A 2 37.15 -5.94 -26.81
N ASP A 3 36.67 -4.74 -26.47
CA ASP A 3 36.22 -4.28 -25.16
C ASP A 3 35.26 -5.24 -24.43
N ASP A 4 35.76 -5.89 -23.37
CA ASP A 4 34.93 -6.57 -22.35
C ASP A 4 34.69 -5.70 -21.10
N ASP A 5 35.15 -4.44 -21.08
CA ASP A 5 35.15 -3.60 -19.86
C ASP A 5 33.98 -2.61 -19.71
N LYS A 6 32.93 -2.69 -20.55
CA LYS A 6 31.75 -1.82 -20.39
C LYS A 6 30.67 -2.36 -19.45
N ASN A 7 30.79 -3.59 -18.95
CA ASN A 7 29.83 -4.18 -18.02
C ASN A 7 30.27 -4.13 -16.54
N ALA A 8 31.44 -3.57 -16.23
CA ALA A 8 31.98 -3.52 -14.87
C ALA A 8 31.50 -2.33 -14.01
N TYR A 9 30.87 -1.30 -14.60
CA TYR A 9 30.57 -0.04 -13.90
C TYR A 9 29.15 0.13 -13.33
N LEU A 10 28.31 -0.92 -13.31
CA LEU A 10 27.01 -0.88 -12.61
C LEU A 10 26.86 -1.89 -11.46
N LEU A 11 27.97 -2.54 -11.07
CA LEU A 11 28.09 -3.34 -9.84
C LEU A 11 28.58 -2.50 -8.64
N GLY A 12 28.22 -1.22 -8.62
CA GLY A 12 28.70 -0.23 -7.65
C GLY A 12 27.61 0.30 -6.73
N PHE A 13 26.81 -0.57 -6.12
CA PHE A 13 26.09 -0.24 -4.87
C PHE A 13 26.32 -1.34 -3.85
N ALA A 14 27.59 -1.56 -3.51
CA ALA A 14 27.93 -1.92 -2.13
C ALA A 14 27.62 -0.68 -1.27
N SER A 15 26.33 -0.42 -1.05
CA SER A 15 25.92 0.48 0.01
C SER A 15 26.37 -0.16 1.30
N THR A 16 27.11 0.58 2.11
CA THR A 16 27.32 0.32 3.54
C THR A 16 25.99 0.43 4.30
N GLN A 17 24.98 -0.28 3.84
CA GLN A 17 23.74 -0.54 4.55
C GLN A 17 24.12 -1.38 5.75
N GLN A 18 23.70 -0.93 6.95
CA GLN A 18 23.47 -1.86 8.05
C GLN A 18 22.82 -3.10 7.45
N LYS A 19 23.40 -4.29 7.70
CA LYS A 19 22.84 -5.56 7.26
C LYS A 19 21.46 -5.71 7.87
N ILE A 20 20.44 -5.14 7.23
CA ILE A 20 19.05 -5.43 7.54
C ILE A 20 18.89 -6.90 7.13
N PRO A 21 18.46 -7.77 8.05
CA PRO A 21 18.25 -9.17 7.73
C PRO A 21 17.39 -9.28 6.48
N GLU A 22 17.87 -10.03 5.48
CA GLU A 22 17.07 -10.30 4.29
C GLU A 22 15.82 -11.13 4.62
N ARG A 23 15.86 -11.79 5.78
CA ARG A 23 14.83 -12.65 6.34
C ARG A 23 14.17 -11.99 7.54
N GLU A 24 12.91 -12.31 7.74
CA GLU A 24 12.18 -12.08 8.96
C GLU A 24 12.92 -12.70 10.14
N GLU A 25 13.02 -12.01 11.27
CA GLU A 25 13.65 -12.53 12.49
C GLU A 25 12.60 -12.92 13.53
N ALA A 26 12.95 -13.84 14.43
CA ALA A 26 12.10 -14.14 15.57
C ALA A 26 12.03 -12.94 16.52
N LEU A 27 10.82 -12.50 16.86
CA LEU A 27 10.60 -11.52 17.91
C LEU A 27 10.72 -12.17 19.30
N PRO A 28 11.08 -11.38 20.34
CA PRO A 28 10.93 -11.81 21.72
C PRO A 28 9.49 -12.25 22.00
N ILE A 29 9.33 -13.36 22.71
CA ILE A 29 8.01 -13.87 23.10
C ILE A 29 7.49 -13.01 24.25
N ASP A 30 6.37 -12.34 24.01
CA ASP A 30 5.65 -11.59 25.04
C ASP A 30 5.02 -12.57 26.05
N PRO A 31 5.30 -12.47 27.36
CA PRO A 31 4.74 -13.40 28.35
C PRO A 31 3.21 -13.33 28.42
N ASP A 32 2.60 -12.19 28.08
CA ASP A 32 1.14 -12.02 28.12
C ASP A 32 0.44 -12.71 26.94
N ARG A 33 1.22 -13.17 25.95
CA ARG A 33 0.73 -13.85 24.74
C ARG A 33 -0.07 -15.13 25.04
N ALA A 34 0.17 -15.76 26.19
CA ALA A 34 -0.60 -16.91 26.66
C ALA A 34 -2.07 -16.55 26.95
N GLN A 35 -2.34 -15.31 27.38
CA GLN A 35 -3.68 -14.81 27.72
C GLN A 35 -4.29 -14.03 26.55
N ILE A 36 -3.49 -13.19 25.89
CA ILE A 36 -3.92 -12.31 24.81
C ILE A 36 -3.17 -12.71 23.53
N PRO A 37 -3.84 -13.36 22.56
CA PRO A 37 -3.20 -13.77 21.32
C PRO A 37 -2.57 -12.58 20.58
N LEU A 38 -1.30 -12.69 20.24
CA LEU A 38 -0.60 -11.62 19.55
C LEU A 38 -1.01 -11.61 18.07
N THR A 39 -1.71 -10.55 17.68
CA THR A 39 -2.17 -10.34 16.30
C THR A 39 -1.20 -9.44 15.54
N GLY A 40 -0.72 -9.95 14.41
CA GLY A 40 0.03 -9.19 13.42
C GLY A 40 -0.89 -8.63 12.35
N LEU A 41 -0.51 -7.50 11.79
CA LEU A 41 -1.12 -6.91 10.61
C LEU A 41 -0.15 -7.00 9.45
N MET A 42 -0.55 -7.62 8.35
CA MET A 42 0.20 -7.64 7.11
C MET A 42 -0.47 -6.76 6.06
N VAL A 43 0.32 -6.00 5.33
CA VAL A 43 -0.12 -5.27 4.12
C VAL A 43 0.91 -5.49 3.02
N ASP A 44 0.55 -5.40 1.75
CA ASP A 44 1.53 -5.51 0.68
C ASP A 44 2.40 -4.25 0.51
N ALA A 45 3.53 -4.41 -0.17
CA ALA A 45 4.48 -3.34 -0.45
C ALA A 45 3.92 -2.22 -1.36
N GLY A 46 2.78 -2.45 -2.03
CA GLY A 46 2.05 -1.45 -2.80
C GLY A 46 1.26 -0.47 -1.92
N THR A 47 1.08 -0.79 -0.64
CA THR A 47 0.43 0.10 0.34
C THR A 47 1.32 1.28 0.71
N ASP A 48 0.77 2.50 0.73
CA ASP A 48 1.50 3.75 0.99
C ASP A 48 1.78 3.99 2.49
N LEU A 49 2.35 2.97 3.16
CA LEU A 49 2.67 3.00 4.58
C LEU A 49 3.70 4.07 4.93
N SER A 50 3.49 4.72 6.08
CA SER A 50 4.54 5.53 6.72
C SER A 50 5.69 4.67 7.25
N GLY A 51 6.91 5.21 7.29
CA GLY A 51 8.05 4.52 7.90
C GLY A 51 7.82 4.15 9.36
N THR A 52 7.09 4.98 10.12
CA THR A 52 6.72 4.69 11.51
C THR A 52 5.77 3.51 11.64
N MET A 53 4.81 3.35 10.71
CA MET A 53 3.93 2.16 10.71
C MET A 53 4.68 0.92 10.27
N ALA A 54 5.54 1.03 9.26
CA ALA A 54 6.38 -0.08 8.81
C ALA A 54 7.34 -0.59 9.90
N ALA A 55 7.70 0.27 10.87
CA ALA A 55 8.54 -0.08 12.00
C ALA A 55 7.77 -0.61 13.22
N ASP A 56 6.42 -0.62 13.22
CA ASP A 56 5.65 -1.22 14.31
C ASP A 56 5.89 -2.73 14.35
N ARG A 57 6.24 -3.27 15.52
CA ARG A 57 6.55 -4.70 15.71
C ARG A 57 5.42 -5.64 15.28
N ARG A 58 4.17 -5.13 15.22
CA ARG A 58 2.99 -5.87 14.79
C ARG A 58 2.75 -5.82 13.29
N VAL A 59 3.46 -4.96 12.55
CA VAL A 59 3.25 -4.79 11.11
C VAL A 59 4.23 -5.63 10.31
N ARG A 60 3.74 -6.27 9.25
CA ARG A 60 4.55 -6.95 8.24
C ARG A 60 4.21 -6.45 6.86
N ILE A 61 5.23 -6.34 6.03
CA ILE A 61 5.07 -5.97 4.63
C ILE A 61 5.18 -7.23 3.78
N LEU A 62 4.09 -7.63 3.14
CA LEU A 62 4.06 -8.64 2.09
C LEU A 62 4.78 -8.07 0.87
N PRO A 63 5.91 -8.66 0.46
CA PRO A 63 6.67 -8.13 -0.67
C PRO A 63 5.88 -8.26 -1.98
N LEU A 64 6.16 -7.37 -2.93
CA LEU A 64 5.67 -7.48 -4.30
C LEU A 64 6.86 -7.65 -5.25
N THR A 65 6.65 -8.37 -6.34
CA THR A 65 7.65 -8.48 -7.41
C THR A 65 7.45 -7.32 -8.37
N ILE A 66 8.50 -6.54 -8.60
CA ILE A 66 8.52 -5.48 -9.60
C ILE A 66 9.50 -5.88 -10.71
N GLN A 67 9.01 -5.96 -11.94
CA GLN A 67 9.80 -6.35 -13.10
C GLN A 67 9.86 -5.21 -14.09
N TRP A 68 11.04 -4.94 -14.65
CA TRP A 68 11.22 -4.10 -15.83
C TRP A 68 12.26 -4.76 -16.74
N PRO A 69 12.40 -4.32 -18.02
CA PRO A 69 13.31 -4.98 -18.95
C PRO A 69 14.73 -5.16 -18.37
N GLY A 70 15.17 -6.41 -18.28
CA GLY A 70 16.50 -6.79 -17.77
C GLY A 70 16.69 -6.80 -16.25
N ARG A 71 15.64 -6.56 -15.44
CA ARG A 71 15.78 -6.60 -13.97
C ARG A 71 14.48 -6.92 -13.24
N THR A 72 14.62 -7.73 -12.21
CA THR A 72 13.58 -8.05 -11.23
C THR A 72 13.99 -7.52 -9.86
N LEU A 73 13.05 -6.91 -9.16
CA LEU A 73 13.21 -6.44 -7.79
C LEU A 73 12.09 -7.01 -6.93
N LEU A 74 12.44 -7.62 -5.80
CA LEU A 74 11.46 -7.91 -4.76
C LEU A 74 11.30 -6.66 -3.88
N ASP A 75 10.22 -5.90 -4.07
CA ASP A 75 9.92 -4.73 -3.26
C ASP A 75 9.59 -5.16 -1.84
N LYS A 76 10.50 -4.82 -0.93
CA LYS A 76 10.46 -5.18 0.47
C LYS A 76 9.72 -4.14 1.33
N GLY A 77 9.28 -3.02 0.74
CA GLY A 77 8.71 -1.87 1.46
C GLY A 77 9.71 -1.09 2.32
N THR A 78 11.01 -1.39 2.22
CA THR A 78 12.07 -0.82 3.06
C THR A 78 12.45 0.61 2.65
N ALA A 79 13.11 1.35 3.55
CA ALA A 79 13.61 2.68 3.28
C ALA A 79 14.59 2.72 2.08
N GLU A 80 15.33 1.64 1.87
CA GLU A 80 16.29 1.47 0.78
C GLU A 80 15.57 1.38 -0.56
N VAL A 81 14.55 0.52 -0.65
CA VAL A 81 13.72 0.43 -1.87
C VAL A 81 13.02 1.75 -2.16
N ARG A 82 12.58 2.49 -1.13
CA ARG A 82 12.04 3.84 -1.31
C ARG A 82 13.06 4.83 -1.87
N THR A 83 14.33 4.69 -1.51
CA THR A 83 15.41 5.54 -2.03
C THR A 83 15.70 5.22 -3.50
N VAL A 84 15.83 3.93 -3.83
CA VAL A 84 15.97 3.45 -5.22
C VAL A 84 14.78 3.90 -6.06
N SER A 85 13.56 3.73 -5.54
CA SER A 85 12.32 4.15 -6.18
C SER A 85 12.42 5.60 -6.64
N ARG A 86 12.77 6.55 -5.76
CA ARG A 86 12.87 7.98 -6.11
C ARG A 86 13.86 8.31 -7.23
N GLN A 87 14.83 7.43 -7.50
CA GLN A 87 15.82 7.61 -8.57
C GLN A 87 15.36 7.02 -9.91
N LEU A 88 14.30 6.21 -9.92
CA LEU A 88 13.76 5.64 -11.16
C LEU A 88 13.14 6.72 -12.03
N SER A 89 13.57 6.77 -13.28
CA SER A 89 12.97 7.64 -14.29
C SER A 89 11.52 7.25 -14.54
N HIS A 90 10.75 8.24 -14.99
CA HIS A 90 9.36 8.05 -15.38
C HIS A 90 9.20 6.93 -16.42
N GLU A 91 10.04 6.88 -17.45
CA GLU A 91 10.02 5.82 -18.47
C GLU A 91 10.24 4.41 -17.88
N ARG A 92 11.08 4.30 -16.85
CA ARG A 92 11.34 3.02 -16.18
C ARG A 92 10.17 2.57 -15.32
N ILE A 93 9.48 3.50 -14.68
CA ILE A 93 8.24 3.21 -13.96
C ILE A 93 7.14 2.75 -14.93
N ARG A 94 7.02 3.42 -16.09
CA ARG A 94 6.02 3.08 -17.11
C ARG A 94 6.19 1.66 -17.67
N SER A 95 7.42 1.20 -17.84
CA SER A 95 7.71 -0.14 -18.35
C SER A 95 7.65 -1.23 -17.29
N ALA A 96 7.56 -0.85 -16.01
CA ALA A 96 7.52 -1.80 -14.93
C ALA A 96 6.17 -2.52 -14.83
N GLU A 97 6.20 -3.72 -14.27
CA GLU A 97 5.05 -4.55 -13.95
C GLU A 97 5.12 -4.98 -12.49
N VAL A 98 3.96 -5.07 -11.85
CA VAL A 98 3.84 -5.54 -10.47
C VAL A 98 3.16 -6.90 -10.49
N SER A 99 3.74 -7.88 -9.81
CA SER A 99 3.17 -9.21 -9.66
C SER A 99 3.34 -9.73 -8.23
N ALA A 100 2.60 -10.80 -7.92
CA ALA A 100 2.75 -11.49 -6.66
C ALA A 100 4.19 -12.05 -6.51
N PRO A 101 4.72 -12.12 -5.28
CA PRO A 101 5.97 -12.82 -5.03
C PRO A 101 5.80 -14.33 -5.26
N SER A 102 6.88 -15.01 -5.65
CA SER A 102 6.85 -16.48 -5.71
C SER A 102 6.79 -17.06 -4.29
N VAL A 103 6.23 -18.26 -4.16
CA VAL A 103 6.14 -18.95 -2.85
C VAL A 103 7.55 -19.20 -2.31
N GLU A 104 8.51 -19.58 -3.14
CA GLU A 104 9.90 -19.84 -2.75
C GLU A 104 10.58 -18.58 -2.21
N ALA A 105 10.36 -17.43 -2.86
CA ALA A 105 10.89 -16.15 -2.41
C ALA A 105 10.28 -15.73 -1.06
N LEU A 106 8.98 -16.00 -0.85
CA LEU A 106 8.32 -15.80 0.43
C LEU A 106 8.83 -16.75 1.50
N SER A 107 8.95 -18.06 1.21
CA SER A 107 9.46 -19.06 2.14
C SER A 107 10.89 -18.73 2.59
N TYR A 108 11.78 -18.36 1.67
CA TYR A 108 13.15 -17.95 2.01
C TYR A 108 13.17 -16.74 2.97
N ARG A 109 12.22 -15.82 2.80
CA ARG A 109 12.23 -14.53 3.48
C ARG A 109 11.45 -14.52 4.79
N MET A 110 10.25 -15.07 4.82
CA MET A 110 9.27 -14.81 5.87
C MET A 110 9.04 -16.03 6.75
N HIS A 111 9.15 -17.23 6.19
CA HIS A 111 9.06 -18.47 6.93
C HIS A 111 10.36 -18.75 7.72
N PRO A 112 10.31 -19.37 8.91
CA PRO A 112 9.13 -19.65 9.75
C PRO A 112 8.73 -18.49 10.65
N HIS A 113 9.54 -17.44 10.70
CA HIS A 113 9.44 -16.40 11.71
C HIS A 113 8.11 -15.65 11.68
N LEU A 114 7.51 -15.46 10.50
CA LEU A 114 6.16 -14.90 10.40
C LEU A 114 5.13 -15.70 11.22
N ALA A 115 5.20 -17.03 11.15
CA ALA A 115 4.32 -17.93 11.87
C ALA A 115 4.65 -18.03 13.36
N LEU A 116 5.89 -17.73 13.76
CA LEU A 116 6.32 -17.76 15.17
C LEU A 116 6.04 -16.45 15.89
N ASN A 117 6.12 -15.33 15.17
CA ASN A 117 6.01 -13.98 15.71
C ASN A 117 4.58 -13.60 16.08
N PHE A 118 3.59 -14.27 15.49
CA PHE A 118 2.17 -13.97 15.70
C PHE A 118 1.37 -15.23 15.97
N ASP A 119 0.32 -15.13 16.78
CA ASP A 119 -0.69 -16.20 16.86
C ASP A 119 -1.69 -16.09 15.73
N ARG A 120 -1.89 -14.88 15.25
CA ARG A 120 -2.89 -14.53 14.25
C ARG A 120 -2.28 -13.48 13.34
N LEU A 121 -2.49 -13.62 12.04
CA LEU A 121 -2.06 -12.62 11.06
C LEU A 121 -3.26 -12.19 10.25
N LEU A 122 -3.55 -10.90 10.29
CA LEU A 122 -4.55 -10.28 9.44
C LEU A 122 -3.85 -9.67 8.24
N LEU A 123 -4.02 -10.25 7.06
CA LEU A 123 -3.52 -9.72 5.80
C LEU A 123 -4.58 -8.80 5.17
N LEU A 124 -4.27 -7.52 5.06
CA LEU A 124 -5.02 -6.58 4.25
C LEU A 124 -4.51 -6.65 2.81
N ALA A 125 -5.25 -7.33 1.95
CA ALA A 125 -4.94 -7.46 0.54
C ALA A 125 -5.40 -6.22 -0.23
N THR A 126 -4.49 -5.59 -0.98
CA THR A 126 -4.85 -4.61 -2.02
C THR A 126 -5.88 -5.20 -2.98
N HIS A 127 -6.64 -4.33 -3.65
CA HIS A 127 -7.65 -4.73 -4.63
C HIS A 127 -7.12 -5.80 -5.61
N PRO A 128 -7.80 -6.95 -5.76
CA PRO A 128 -7.31 -8.11 -6.51
C PRO A 128 -7.12 -7.82 -8.00
N ALA A 129 -7.84 -6.84 -8.55
CA ALA A 129 -7.63 -6.37 -9.92
C ALA A 129 -6.21 -5.85 -10.20
N LEU A 130 -5.45 -5.47 -9.16
CA LEU A 130 -4.06 -5.02 -9.29
C LEU A 130 -3.07 -6.17 -9.09
N VAL A 131 -3.24 -6.94 -8.01
CA VAL A 131 -2.37 -8.05 -7.65
C VAL A 131 -3.04 -8.95 -6.60
N GLU A 132 -2.97 -10.28 -6.79
CA GLU A 132 -3.48 -11.28 -5.83
C GLU A 132 -2.34 -11.88 -4.98
N ALA A 133 -1.56 -11.03 -4.30
CA ALA A 133 -0.39 -11.46 -3.55
C ALA A 133 -0.72 -12.36 -2.33
N SER A 134 -1.96 -12.32 -1.84
CA SER A 134 -2.41 -13.16 -0.71
C SER A 134 -2.31 -14.66 -1.00
N ARG A 135 -2.53 -15.08 -2.25
CA ARG A 135 -2.47 -16.49 -2.65
C ARG A 135 -1.08 -17.09 -2.40
N SER A 136 -0.02 -16.33 -2.65
CA SER A 136 1.35 -16.78 -2.39
C SER A 136 1.61 -16.98 -0.89
N VAL A 137 0.99 -16.14 -0.03
CA VAL A 137 1.09 -16.27 1.43
C VAL A 137 0.33 -17.50 1.90
N GLU A 138 -0.92 -17.67 1.46
CA GLU A 138 -1.76 -18.82 1.78
C GLU A 138 -1.08 -20.14 1.38
N GLN A 139 -0.51 -20.19 0.19
CA GLN A 139 0.22 -21.36 -0.31
C GLN A 139 1.49 -21.63 0.52
N MET A 140 2.29 -20.60 0.82
CA MET A 140 3.47 -20.74 1.71
C MET A 140 3.08 -21.33 3.07
N PHE A 141 2.00 -20.85 3.69
CA PHE A 141 1.54 -21.39 4.97
C PHE A 141 1.09 -22.83 4.88
N LYS A 142 0.42 -23.20 3.77
CA LYS A 142 0.00 -24.58 3.51
C LYS A 142 1.20 -25.52 3.33
N ASP A 143 2.19 -25.10 2.55
CA ASP A 143 3.39 -25.89 2.24
C ASP A 143 4.26 -26.15 3.49
N HIS A 144 4.22 -25.25 4.47
CA HIS A 144 5.01 -25.32 5.69
C HIS A 144 4.21 -25.62 6.97
N GLN A 145 2.96 -26.08 6.86
CA GLN A 145 2.04 -26.23 8.00
C GLN A 145 2.58 -27.14 9.12
N ASP A 146 3.15 -28.29 8.75
CA ASP A 146 3.69 -29.26 9.72
C ASP A 146 4.91 -28.71 10.45
N GLU A 147 5.81 -28.06 9.72
CA GLU A 147 7.01 -27.41 10.25
C GLU A 147 6.65 -26.27 11.21
N ILE A 148 5.68 -25.43 10.84
CA ILE A 148 5.16 -24.35 11.69
C ILE A 148 4.57 -24.93 12.99
N THR A 149 3.76 -25.98 12.87
CA THR A 149 3.14 -26.63 14.04
C THR A 149 4.20 -27.19 14.99
N HIS A 150 5.24 -27.83 14.44
CA HIS A 150 6.36 -28.35 15.21
C HIS A 150 7.12 -27.24 15.95
N LEU A 151 7.57 -26.21 15.21
CA LEU A 151 8.33 -25.09 15.77
C LEU A 151 7.55 -24.30 16.84
N ARG A 152 6.23 -24.17 16.68
CA ARG A 152 5.36 -23.53 17.69
C ARG A 152 5.30 -24.35 18.98
N ARG A 153 5.20 -25.67 18.88
CA ARG A 153 5.21 -26.57 20.05
C ARG A 153 6.53 -26.50 20.82
N GLU A 154 7.66 -26.53 20.13
CA GLU A 154 8.99 -26.43 20.75
C GLU A 154 9.18 -25.12 21.53
N ARG A 155 8.51 -24.04 21.07
CA ARG A 155 8.54 -22.72 21.73
C ARG A 155 7.41 -22.51 22.73
N HIS A 156 6.64 -23.54 23.08
CA HIS A 156 5.50 -23.46 23.99
C HIS A 156 4.46 -22.42 23.54
N LEU A 157 4.34 -22.21 22.23
CA LEU A 157 3.33 -21.35 21.61
C LEU A 157 2.08 -22.16 21.30
N ARG A 158 0.93 -21.48 21.21
CA ARG A 158 -0.33 -22.07 20.76
C ARG A 158 -0.13 -22.80 19.42
N PRO A 159 -0.54 -24.07 19.24
CA PRO A 159 -0.32 -24.76 17.98
C PRO A 159 -1.19 -24.19 16.84
N ASP A 160 -2.33 -23.59 17.18
CA ASP A 160 -3.23 -22.97 16.22
C ASP A 160 -2.73 -21.58 15.81
N TYR A 161 -2.22 -21.48 14.58
CA TYR A 161 -1.95 -20.22 13.88
C TYR A 161 -3.07 -19.98 12.85
N ALA A 162 -3.54 -18.74 12.73
CA ALA A 162 -4.53 -18.40 11.70
C ALA A 162 -4.09 -17.21 10.87
N LEU A 163 -4.20 -17.36 9.55
CA LEU A 163 -4.13 -16.28 8.58
C LEU A 163 -5.56 -15.91 8.19
N GLU A 164 -5.93 -14.65 8.38
CA GLU A 164 -7.18 -14.09 7.87
C GLU A 164 -6.83 -13.10 6.76
N VAL A 165 -7.38 -13.30 5.57
CA VAL A 165 -7.18 -12.40 4.44
C VAL A 165 -8.44 -11.54 4.27
N ILE A 166 -8.27 -10.22 4.32
CA ILE A 166 -9.32 -9.24 4.07
C ILE A 166 -8.98 -8.48 2.80
N ASN A 167 -9.87 -8.54 1.82
CA ASN A 167 -9.81 -7.64 0.68
C ASN A 167 -10.16 -6.23 1.15
N THR A 168 -9.20 -5.31 1.05
CA THR A 168 -9.37 -3.90 1.44
C THR A 168 -10.35 -3.14 0.57
N ARG A 169 -10.70 -3.69 -0.60
CA ARG A 169 -11.47 -3.05 -1.68
C ARG A 169 -10.89 -1.68 -2.04
N SER A 170 -9.56 -1.57 -1.94
CA SER A 170 -8.87 -0.30 -2.04
C SER A 170 -7.43 -0.49 -2.50
N LEU A 171 -6.71 0.62 -2.64
CA LEU A 171 -5.34 0.68 -3.14
C LEU A 171 -4.60 1.91 -2.58
N LEU A 172 -3.28 1.93 -2.72
CA LEU A 172 -2.43 3.09 -2.42
C LEU A 172 -2.57 3.57 -0.96
N SER A 173 -3.11 4.78 -0.77
CA SER A 173 -3.37 5.39 0.53
C SER A 173 -4.51 4.73 1.32
N GLY A 174 -5.40 3.99 0.66
CA GLY A 174 -6.56 3.33 1.28
C GLY A 174 -6.19 2.24 2.29
N PRO A 175 -5.49 1.17 1.88
CA PRO A 175 -5.03 0.13 2.80
C PRO A 175 -4.14 0.70 3.94
N ALA A 176 -3.38 1.77 3.67
CA ALA A 176 -2.59 2.46 4.70
C ALA A 176 -3.47 3.14 5.76
N LEU A 177 -4.60 3.75 5.37
CA LEU A 177 -5.59 4.29 6.29
C LEU A 177 -6.22 3.18 7.13
N GLN A 178 -6.67 2.11 6.49
CA GLN A 178 -7.30 0.97 7.16
C GLN A 178 -6.34 0.33 8.17
N ALA A 179 -5.09 0.09 7.77
CA ALA A 179 -4.04 -0.44 8.65
C ALA A 179 -3.80 0.45 9.87
N ARG A 180 -3.78 1.78 9.69
CA ARG A 180 -3.60 2.73 10.78
C ARG A 180 -4.74 2.65 11.80
N LEU A 181 -5.97 2.54 11.34
CA LEU A 181 -7.13 2.47 12.23
C LEU A 181 -7.16 1.14 12.99
N LEU A 182 -6.86 0.03 12.32
CA LEU A 182 -6.75 -1.29 12.95
C LEU A 182 -5.64 -1.35 14.00
N LEU A 183 -4.43 -0.84 13.70
CA LEU A 183 -3.30 -0.84 14.64
C LEU A 183 -3.59 -0.08 15.95
N ASN A 184 -4.47 0.91 15.88
CA ASN A 184 -4.89 1.74 17.02
C ASN A 184 -6.20 1.27 17.65
N SER A 185 -6.84 0.22 17.13
CA SER A 185 -8.15 -0.22 17.61
C SER A 185 -8.05 -0.98 18.95
N PRO A 186 -9.11 -0.99 19.77
CA PRO A 186 -9.19 -1.83 20.96
C PRO A 186 -9.12 -3.32 20.61
N GLU A 187 -9.75 -3.76 19.53
CA GLU A 187 -9.79 -5.17 19.10
C GLU A 187 -8.38 -5.71 18.85
N MET A 188 -7.51 -4.92 18.19
CA MET A 188 -6.11 -5.27 17.98
C MET A 188 -5.32 -5.36 19.29
N ARG A 189 -5.64 -4.51 20.28
CA ARG A 189 -4.98 -4.50 21.59
C ARG A 189 -5.44 -5.66 22.49
N MET A 190 -6.70 -6.05 22.37
CA MET A 190 -7.29 -7.14 23.15
C MET A 190 -7.17 -8.51 22.49
N GLY A 191 -6.64 -8.59 21.26
CA GLY A 191 -6.59 -9.84 20.49
C GLY A 191 -7.97 -10.37 20.10
N ASP A 192 -8.99 -9.51 19.99
CA ASP A 192 -10.35 -9.89 19.58
C ASP A 192 -10.41 -10.06 18.05
N ILE A 193 -10.11 -11.27 17.58
CA ILE A 193 -10.08 -11.57 16.14
C ILE A 193 -11.44 -11.38 15.45
N PRO A 194 -12.57 -11.91 15.98
CA PRO A 194 -13.87 -11.66 15.37
C PRO A 194 -14.21 -10.17 15.27
N GLY A 195 -13.92 -9.39 16.33
CA GLY A 195 -14.07 -7.93 16.32
C GLY A 195 -13.20 -7.26 15.29
N LEU A 196 -11.91 -7.60 15.26
CA LEU A 196 -10.93 -7.03 14.34
C LEU A 196 -11.30 -7.31 12.88
N ARG A 197 -11.76 -8.52 12.57
CA ARG A 197 -12.25 -8.89 11.23
C ARG A 197 -13.49 -8.08 10.84
N ARG A 198 -14.48 -7.94 11.73
CA ARG A 198 -15.67 -7.11 11.47
C ARG A 198 -15.27 -5.66 11.22
N LEU A 199 -14.37 -5.11 12.05
CA LEU A 199 -13.85 -3.76 11.87
C LEU A 199 -13.14 -3.62 10.52
N ALA A 200 -12.23 -4.53 10.17
CA ALA A 200 -11.53 -4.50 8.88
C ALA A 200 -12.50 -4.53 7.69
N GLN A 201 -13.57 -5.34 7.77
CA GLN A 201 -14.62 -5.39 6.76
C GLN A 201 -15.38 -4.06 6.65
N THR A 202 -15.79 -3.47 7.78
CA THR A 202 -16.42 -2.14 7.81
C THR A 202 -15.51 -1.05 7.23
N LEU A 203 -14.21 -1.10 7.55
CA LEU A 203 -13.23 -0.16 7.00
C LEU A 203 -13.13 -0.32 5.47
N ALA A 204 -13.12 -1.55 4.95
CA ALA A 204 -13.11 -1.81 3.51
C ALA A 204 -14.35 -1.24 2.81
N ASP A 205 -15.53 -1.34 3.44
CA ASP A 205 -16.80 -0.81 2.92
C ASP A 205 -16.89 0.72 2.94
N GLN A 206 -16.22 1.38 3.89
CA GLN A 206 -16.28 2.83 4.06
C GLN A 206 -15.12 3.59 3.43
N THR A 207 -14.06 2.89 3.01
CA THR A 207 -12.88 3.52 2.43
C THR A 207 -13.16 4.01 1.02
N GLU A 208 -12.93 5.30 0.84
CA GLU A 208 -12.91 5.94 -0.47
C GLU A 208 -11.51 6.49 -0.73
N VAL A 209 -11.02 6.28 -1.95
CA VAL A 209 -9.74 6.78 -2.45
C VAL A 209 -10.00 7.72 -3.63
N TRP A 210 -9.29 8.84 -3.67
CA TRP A 210 -9.19 9.75 -4.80
C TRP A 210 -7.75 9.77 -5.30
N LEU A 211 -7.58 9.94 -6.60
CA LEU A 211 -6.27 9.93 -7.25
C LEU A 211 -6.20 10.99 -8.36
N ALA A 212 -5.16 11.81 -8.32
CA ALA A 212 -4.76 12.71 -9.40
C ALA A 212 -3.47 12.19 -10.05
N PRO A 213 -3.54 11.46 -11.18
CA PRO A 213 -2.37 10.89 -11.81
C PRO A 213 -1.51 11.96 -12.48
N GLY A 214 -0.19 11.93 -12.24
CA GLY A 214 0.77 12.84 -12.87
C GLY A 214 0.91 12.60 -14.37
N HIS A 215 0.90 11.32 -14.78
CA HIS A 215 0.96 10.90 -16.19
C HIS A 215 -0.18 9.93 -16.50
N PRO A 216 -1.38 10.44 -16.87
CA PRO A 216 -2.55 9.59 -17.13
C PRO A 216 -2.29 8.48 -18.15
N ALA A 217 -1.60 8.77 -19.26
CA ALA A 217 -1.32 7.78 -20.30
C ALA A 217 -0.57 6.54 -19.77
N ASP A 218 0.27 6.71 -18.76
CA ASP A 218 1.02 5.63 -18.13
C ASP A 218 0.15 4.76 -17.23
N VAL A 219 -0.85 5.37 -16.56
CA VAL A 219 -1.88 4.64 -15.82
C VAL A 219 -2.67 3.77 -16.80
N ALA A 220 -3.12 4.34 -17.93
CA ALA A 220 -3.83 3.58 -18.95
C ALA A 220 -2.98 2.44 -19.52
N PHE A 221 -1.70 2.70 -19.80
CA PHE A 221 -0.78 1.68 -20.31
C PHE A 221 -0.54 0.56 -19.29
N THR A 222 -0.26 0.90 -18.04
CA THR A 222 0.09 -0.07 -17.01
C THR A 222 -1.11 -0.89 -16.56
N LEU A 223 -2.23 -0.24 -16.24
CA LEU A 223 -3.44 -0.94 -15.82
C LEU A 223 -4.11 -1.66 -16.98
N GLY A 224 -3.96 -1.17 -18.22
CA GLY A 224 -4.49 -1.83 -19.42
C GLY A 224 -3.87 -3.20 -19.68
N ARG A 225 -2.58 -3.39 -19.33
CA ARG A 225 -1.89 -4.69 -19.43
C ARG A 225 -2.41 -5.75 -18.47
N LEU A 226 -3.10 -5.36 -17.41
CA LEU A 226 -3.69 -6.30 -16.44
C LEU A 226 -5.00 -6.91 -16.97
N GLU A 227 -5.59 -6.31 -18.01
CA GLU A 227 -6.82 -6.78 -18.68
C GLU A 227 -8.01 -7.06 -17.75
N HIS A 228 -7.99 -6.47 -16.54
CA HIS A 228 -9.03 -6.70 -15.54
C HIS A 228 -10.23 -5.76 -15.77
N PRO A 229 -11.47 -6.28 -15.85
CA PRO A 229 -12.65 -5.47 -16.21
C PRO A 229 -12.90 -4.31 -15.23
N ASP A 230 -12.70 -4.52 -13.92
CA ASP A 230 -12.87 -3.47 -12.89
C ASP A 230 -11.99 -2.24 -13.11
N LEU A 231 -10.84 -2.38 -13.78
CA LEU A 231 -9.93 -1.27 -14.05
C LEU A 231 -10.33 -0.45 -15.28
N SER A 232 -11.30 -0.93 -16.07
CA SER A 232 -11.74 -0.27 -17.32
C SER A 232 -12.09 1.21 -17.13
N PRO A 233 -12.81 1.63 -16.07
CA PRO A 233 -13.12 3.05 -15.86
C PRO A 233 -11.87 3.93 -15.76
N TRP A 234 -10.85 3.48 -15.02
CA TRP A 234 -9.58 4.20 -14.90
C TRP A 234 -8.77 4.17 -16.19
N VAL A 235 -8.67 3.01 -16.84
CA VAL A 235 -7.98 2.86 -18.13
C VAL A 235 -8.59 3.81 -19.16
N GLN A 236 -9.91 3.80 -19.33
CA GLN A 236 -10.62 4.66 -20.28
C GLN A 236 -10.52 6.15 -19.93
N ALA A 237 -10.56 6.48 -18.63
CA ALA A 237 -10.37 7.85 -18.18
C ALA A 237 -8.97 8.40 -18.51
N CYS A 238 -7.99 7.51 -18.54
CA CYS A 238 -6.58 7.84 -18.72
C CYS A 238 -6.08 7.67 -20.16
N SER A 239 -6.80 6.94 -21.02
CA SER A 239 -6.44 6.74 -22.43
C SER A 239 -6.43 8.05 -23.21
N THR A 240 -5.40 8.28 -24.02
CA THR A 240 -5.31 9.46 -24.89
C THR A 240 -6.35 9.41 -26.02
N ARG A 241 -7.42 10.20 -25.90
CA ARG A 241 -8.37 10.47 -27.00
C ARG A 241 -8.25 11.92 -27.44
N LEU A 242 -8.40 12.20 -28.74
CA LEU A 242 -8.37 13.57 -29.29
C LEU A 242 -9.35 14.50 -28.56
N THR A 243 -10.50 13.98 -28.13
CA THR A 243 -11.53 14.71 -27.39
C THR A 243 -11.14 15.09 -25.95
N GLN A 244 -10.01 14.62 -25.44
CA GLN A 244 -9.57 14.85 -24.06
C GLN A 244 -8.38 15.83 -23.95
N ILE A 245 -7.90 16.40 -25.07
CA ILE A 245 -6.68 17.23 -25.09
C ILE A 245 -6.81 18.49 -24.20
N MET A 246 -7.99 19.12 -24.15
CA MET A 246 -8.25 20.31 -23.33
C MET A 246 -8.46 20.00 -21.84
N HIS A 247 -8.83 18.76 -21.50
CA HIS A 247 -9.13 18.30 -20.14
C HIS A 247 -8.44 16.96 -19.85
N ARG A 248 -7.11 16.97 -20.03
CA ARG A 248 -6.29 15.76 -20.04
C ARG A 248 -6.18 15.06 -18.70
N TYR A 249 -6.32 15.78 -17.59
CA TYR A 249 -6.02 15.25 -16.25
C TYR A 249 -7.31 14.81 -15.54
N PRO A 250 -7.55 13.50 -15.39
CA PRO A 250 -8.69 13.02 -14.63
C PRO A 250 -8.47 13.18 -13.12
N VAL A 251 -9.57 13.29 -12.38
CA VAL A 251 -9.64 12.96 -10.96
C VAL A 251 -10.33 11.62 -10.88
N LEU A 252 -9.60 10.61 -10.44
CA LEU A 252 -10.06 9.23 -10.36
C LEU A 252 -10.53 8.91 -8.94
N SER A 253 -11.37 7.89 -8.80
CA SER A 253 -11.79 7.37 -7.50
C SER A 253 -11.83 5.85 -7.45
N CYS A 254 -11.66 5.30 -6.25
CA CYS A 254 -12.00 3.93 -5.89
C CYS A 254 -12.83 3.98 -4.61
N LYS A 255 -14.13 3.70 -4.70
CA LYS A 255 -15.08 3.81 -3.59
C LYS A 255 -15.67 2.44 -3.30
N ALA A 256 -15.36 1.86 -2.13
CA ALA A 256 -15.77 0.49 -1.79
C ALA A 256 -15.44 -0.55 -2.89
N GLY A 257 -14.30 -0.41 -3.55
CA GLY A 257 -13.84 -1.28 -4.64
C GLY A 257 -14.27 -0.85 -6.04
N ALA A 258 -15.24 0.06 -6.17
CA ALA A 258 -15.68 0.52 -7.49
C ALA A 258 -14.77 1.64 -8.03
N PHE A 259 -14.16 1.41 -9.19
CA PHE A 259 -13.32 2.40 -9.89
C PHE A 259 -14.17 3.39 -10.68
N GLY A 260 -13.86 4.69 -10.57
CA GLY A 260 -14.63 5.76 -11.20
C GLY A 260 -13.79 6.94 -11.68
N LEU A 261 -14.43 7.78 -12.49
CA LEU A 261 -13.95 9.10 -12.92
C LEU A 261 -14.84 10.16 -12.24
N GLU A 262 -14.25 10.99 -11.39
CA GLU A 262 -14.98 12.04 -10.67
C GLU A 262 -15.05 13.33 -11.50
N ALA A 263 -13.94 13.70 -12.16
CA ALA A 263 -13.86 14.93 -12.92
C ALA A 263 -12.69 14.93 -13.91
N ARG A 264 -12.64 15.95 -14.78
CA ARG A 264 -11.45 16.27 -15.58
C ARG A 264 -11.02 17.72 -15.40
N THR A 265 -9.73 17.97 -15.53
CA THR A 265 -9.11 19.30 -15.48
C THR A 265 -8.12 19.47 -16.63
N SER A 266 -7.78 20.73 -16.93
CA SER A 266 -6.79 21.08 -17.96
C SER A 266 -5.34 20.91 -17.48
N LYS A 267 -5.08 21.01 -16.18
CA LYS A 267 -3.75 20.94 -15.58
C LYS A 267 -3.73 19.92 -14.44
N TRP A 268 -2.64 19.16 -14.33
CA TRP A 268 -2.43 18.20 -13.25
C TRP A 268 -2.62 18.83 -11.87
N LYS A 269 -1.98 19.99 -11.63
CA LYS A 269 -2.07 20.71 -10.36
C LYS A 269 -3.52 20.99 -9.97
N SER A 270 -4.40 21.31 -10.93
CA SER A 270 -5.83 21.50 -10.67
C SER A 270 -6.56 20.20 -10.32
N ALA A 271 -6.16 19.05 -10.89
CA ALA A 271 -6.69 17.75 -10.49
C ALA A 271 -6.24 17.40 -9.05
N ALA A 272 -4.97 17.64 -8.73
CA ALA A 272 -4.44 17.44 -7.39
C ALA A 272 -5.12 18.34 -6.34
N SER A 273 -5.36 19.62 -6.66
CA SER A 273 -6.13 20.52 -5.79
C SER A 273 -7.55 19.98 -5.56
N ARG A 274 -8.24 19.49 -6.59
CA ARG A 274 -9.58 18.86 -6.42
C ARG A 274 -9.57 17.64 -5.50
N VAL A 275 -8.50 16.84 -5.50
CA VAL A 275 -8.35 15.71 -4.57
C VAL A 275 -8.21 16.20 -3.12
N ILE A 276 -7.43 17.26 -2.90
CA ILE A 276 -7.29 17.91 -1.59
C ILE A 276 -8.60 18.57 -1.15
N ASP A 277 -9.31 19.22 -2.07
CA ASP A 277 -10.60 19.86 -1.82
C ASP A 277 -11.68 18.85 -1.45
N ALA A 278 -11.64 17.62 -1.98
CA ALA A 278 -12.57 16.56 -1.58
C ALA A 278 -12.46 16.26 -0.07
N ALA A 279 -11.24 16.21 0.46
CA ALA A 279 -10.99 16.06 1.89
C ALA A 279 -11.47 17.28 2.70
N ALA A 280 -11.17 18.50 2.23
CA ALA A 280 -11.63 19.72 2.89
C ALA A 280 -13.17 19.75 2.95
N GLN A 281 -13.84 19.43 1.85
CA GLN A 281 -15.30 19.35 1.79
C GLN A 281 -15.86 18.29 2.73
N ALA A 282 -15.22 17.12 2.84
CA ALA A 282 -15.65 16.07 3.75
C ALA A 282 -15.50 16.47 5.23
N ILE A 283 -14.47 17.23 5.59
CA ILE A 283 -14.32 17.82 6.92
C ILE A 283 -15.43 18.86 7.15
N TRP A 284 -15.57 19.82 6.24
CA TRP A 284 -16.54 20.91 6.34
C TRP A 284 -17.99 20.42 6.50
N THR A 285 -18.35 19.35 5.79
CA THR A 285 -19.70 18.77 5.83
C THR A 285 -19.88 17.70 6.89
N ASN A 286 -18.89 17.47 7.77
CA ASN A 286 -18.90 16.41 8.78
C ASN A 286 -19.26 15.03 8.19
N ALA A 287 -18.72 14.72 7.01
CA ALA A 287 -19.04 13.50 6.27
C ALA A 287 -18.02 12.36 6.50
N LEU A 288 -16.98 12.61 7.30
CA LEU A 288 -15.99 11.61 7.67
C LEU A 288 -16.54 10.62 8.71
N ALA A 289 -16.40 9.32 8.47
CA ALA A 289 -16.75 8.28 9.45
C ALA A 289 -15.70 8.13 10.55
N ALA A 290 -14.45 8.56 10.30
CA ALA A 290 -13.40 8.68 11.29
C ALA A 290 -12.60 9.98 11.07
N PRO A 291 -12.12 10.64 12.13
CA PRO A 291 -11.39 11.91 12.02
C PRO A 291 -9.93 11.69 11.59
N VAL A 292 -9.70 10.94 10.51
CA VAL A 292 -8.38 10.60 9.99
C VAL A 292 -8.41 10.59 8.46
N ILE A 293 -7.42 11.24 7.86
CA ILE A 293 -7.20 11.29 6.41
C ILE A 293 -5.77 10.83 6.12
N GLN A 294 -5.61 10.00 5.10
CA GLN A 294 -4.31 9.52 4.64
C GLN A 294 -4.05 10.03 3.23
N LEU A 295 -2.95 10.75 3.03
CA LEU A 295 -2.51 11.25 1.74
C LEU A 295 -1.15 10.64 1.41
N SER A 296 -0.96 10.22 0.16
CA SER A 296 0.35 9.85 -0.38
C SER A 296 0.67 10.66 -1.63
N PHE A 297 1.95 10.96 -1.81
CA PHE A 297 2.43 11.74 -2.95
C PHE A 297 3.72 11.17 -3.51
N ASP A 298 3.77 11.00 -4.83
CA ASP A 298 5.00 10.69 -5.56
C ASP A 298 5.76 11.96 -5.97
N GLY A 299 6.18 12.73 -4.97
CA GLY A 299 6.99 13.92 -5.18
C GLY A 299 7.58 14.44 -3.89
N SER A 300 7.99 15.70 -3.89
CA SER A 300 8.50 16.36 -2.70
C SER A 300 7.36 16.64 -1.72
N ILE A 301 7.30 15.87 -0.62
CA ILE A 301 6.37 16.16 0.49
C ILE A 301 6.63 17.56 1.07
N ARG A 302 7.88 18.03 1.01
CA ARG A 302 8.24 19.39 1.43
C ARG A 302 7.50 20.42 0.57
N GLU A 303 7.58 20.31 -0.75
CA GLU A 303 6.88 21.22 -1.66
C GLU A 303 5.35 21.10 -1.51
N LEU A 304 4.83 19.87 -1.37
CA LEU A 304 3.40 19.65 -1.15
C LEU A 304 2.90 20.40 0.09
N ARG A 305 3.68 20.44 1.18
CA ARG A 305 3.32 21.20 2.39
C ARG A 305 3.20 22.68 2.10
N ASP A 306 3.97 23.23 1.17
CA ASP A 306 3.96 24.66 0.84
C ASP A 306 2.81 25.03 -0.12
N TRP A 307 2.03 24.05 -0.59
CA TRP A 307 0.87 24.31 -1.44
C TRP A 307 -0.25 25.02 -0.66
N PRO A 308 -0.85 26.10 -1.20
CA PRO A 308 -1.92 26.82 -0.52
C PRO A 308 -3.09 25.92 -0.10
N GLU A 309 -3.50 25.00 -0.97
CA GLU A 309 -4.59 24.07 -0.70
C GLU A 309 -4.24 23.09 0.44
N MET A 310 -2.97 22.68 0.52
CA MET A 310 -2.50 21.79 1.58
C MET A 310 -2.41 22.53 2.92
N GLN A 311 -1.99 23.79 2.94
CA GLN A 311 -1.98 24.62 4.14
C GLN A 311 -3.40 24.87 4.65
N ALA A 312 -4.34 25.17 3.74
CA ALA A 312 -5.74 25.34 4.07
C ALA A 312 -6.35 24.05 4.66
N LEU A 313 -6.13 22.90 4.02
CA LEU A 313 -6.60 21.61 4.52
C LEU A 313 -5.97 21.28 5.88
N LYS A 314 -4.67 21.54 6.10
CA LYS A 314 -4.01 21.32 7.39
C LYS A 314 -4.64 22.17 8.50
N LYS A 315 -4.90 23.45 8.23
CA LYS A 315 -5.57 24.35 9.17
C LYS A 315 -6.98 23.85 9.51
N MET A 316 -7.79 23.55 8.50
CA MET A 316 -9.15 23.05 8.67
C MET A 316 -9.17 21.73 9.44
N ALA A 317 -8.26 20.80 9.13
CA ALA A 317 -8.14 19.54 9.83
C ALA A 317 -7.80 19.74 11.31
N ALA A 318 -6.89 20.66 11.65
CA ALA A 318 -6.56 20.99 13.03
C ALA A 318 -7.75 21.59 13.80
N GLU A 319 -8.49 22.51 13.18
CA GLU A 319 -9.69 23.15 13.76
C GLU A 319 -10.84 22.16 14.01
N ASN A 320 -10.88 21.04 13.29
CA ASN A 320 -11.92 20.01 13.39
C ASN A 320 -11.40 18.69 14.01
N GLU A 321 -10.24 18.72 14.65
CA GLU A 321 -9.61 17.54 15.30
C GLU A 321 -9.38 16.33 14.37
N VAL A 322 -9.25 16.58 13.07
CA VAL A 322 -8.97 15.57 12.05
C VAL A 322 -7.47 15.38 11.90
N LYS A 323 -7.00 14.14 12.06
CA LYS A 323 -5.59 13.80 11.86
C LYS A 323 -5.28 13.61 10.39
N LEU A 324 -4.37 14.43 9.87
CA LEU A 324 -3.85 14.30 8.52
C LEU A 324 -2.50 13.58 8.52
N HIS A 325 -2.43 12.44 7.82
CA HIS A 325 -1.20 11.70 7.61
C HIS A 325 -0.73 11.84 6.16
N VAL A 326 0.53 12.24 5.97
CA VAL A 326 1.13 12.41 4.65
C VAL A 326 2.33 11.46 4.52
N THR A 327 2.31 10.61 3.50
CA THR A 327 3.36 9.63 3.20
C THR A 327 3.88 9.78 1.77
N HIS A 328 5.00 9.12 1.48
CA HIS A 328 5.42 8.91 0.10
C HIS A 328 4.64 7.75 -0.49
N MET A 329 4.33 7.84 -1.78
CA MET A 329 3.78 6.72 -2.53
C MET A 329 4.80 5.58 -2.60
N SER A 330 4.31 4.34 -2.51
CA SER A 330 5.11 3.12 -2.62
C SER A 330 5.62 2.91 -4.05
N LEU A 331 6.59 2.00 -4.25
CA LEU A 331 7.07 1.71 -5.61
C LEU A 331 5.98 1.04 -6.46
N GLY A 332 5.29 0.03 -5.92
CA GLY A 332 4.12 -0.56 -6.60
C GLY A 332 3.04 0.48 -6.90
N GLY A 333 2.78 1.39 -5.96
CA GLY A 333 1.84 2.48 -6.15
C GLY A 333 2.23 3.43 -7.29
N ARG A 334 3.52 3.76 -7.44
CA ARG A 334 4.02 4.56 -8.56
C ARG A 334 3.85 3.87 -9.92
N VAL A 335 3.98 2.55 -9.96
CA VAL A 335 3.73 1.77 -11.19
C VAL A 335 2.25 1.86 -11.56
N TRP A 336 1.33 1.63 -10.61
CA TRP A 336 -0.11 1.68 -10.87
C TRP A 336 -0.65 3.09 -11.10
N ALA A 337 -0.15 4.08 -10.37
CA ALA A 337 -0.67 5.44 -10.34
C ALA A 337 0.10 6.40 -11.26
N SER A 338 1.23 5.99 -11.83
CA SER A 338 2.23 6.82 -12.52
C SER A 338 3.03 7.76 -11.61
N ALA A 339 4.12 8.32 -12.15
CA ALA A 339 4.94 9.28 -11.44
C ALA A 339 4.18 10.59 -11.14
N GLN A 340 4.61 11.33 -10.11
CA GLN A 340 4.02 12.61 -9.71
C GLN A 340 2.56 12.51 -9.20
N SER A 341 2.06 11.31 -8.94
CA SER A 341 0.67 11.14 -8.54
C SER A 341 0.39 11.49 -7.08
N LEU A 342 -0.81 12.01 -6.83
CA LEU A 342 -1.31 12.29 -5.48
C LEU A 342 -2.55 11.44 -5.21
N SER A 343 -2.50 10.63 -4.15
CA SER A 343 -3.62 9.80 -3.68
C SER A 343 -4.07 10.25 -2.30
N LEU A 344 -5.38 10.25 -2.06
CA LEU A 344 -5.98 10.58 -0.77
C LEU A 344 -7.04 9.53 -0.44
N ALA A 345 -7.01 9.04 0.80
CA ALA A 345 -8.00 8.15 1.36
C ALA A 345 -8.68 8.76 2.58
N MET A 346 -9.98 8.51 2.69
CA MET A 346 -10.78 8.81 3.87
C MET A 346 -11.89 7.78 4.04
N LEU A 347 -12.40 7.66 5.26
CA LEU A 347 -13.63 6.90 5.51
C LEU A 347 -14.83 7.83 5.39
N ARG A 348 -15.81 7.47 4.57
CA ARG A 348 -17.04 8.23 4.42
C ARG A 348 -18.18 7.58 5.21
N LYS A 349 -19.00 8.41 5.86
CA LYS A 349 -20.26 7.94 6.45
C LYS A 349 -21.12 7.36 5.30
N PRO A 350 -21.87 6.27 5.54
CA PRO A 350 -22.82 5.77 4.56
C PRO A 350 -23.74 6.90 4.10
N ALA A 351 -24.08 6.93 2.81
CA ALA A 351 -25.15 7.80 2.33
C ALA A 351 -26.45 7.35 3.03
N GLY A 352 -27.05 8.25 3.80
CA GLY A 352 -28.31 8.02 4.52
C GLY A 352 -29.52 8.02 3.61
#